data_AF-A0A8D8WYH8-F1
#
_entry.id   AF-A0A8D8WYH8-F1
#
_cell.length_a   1.000
_cell.length_b   1.000
_cell.length_c   1.000
_cell.angle_alpha   90.00
_cell.angle_beta   90.00
_cell.angle_gamma   90.00
#
_symmetry.space_group_name_H-M   'P 1'
#
loop_
_entity.id
_entity.type
_entity.pdbx_description
1 polymer ?
#
loop_
_entity_poly.entity_id
_entity_poly.type
_entity_poly.pdbx_seq_one_letter_code
_entity_poly.pdbx_strand_id
1 'polypeptide(L)'
;MRGVFSVFLLQMDISWTSLGNLFDIPTSDAFLTTVKKIILDSFPDGWREWRVISSVAEFSIPPNQRNKVRFAIPSVRLVKAHEPALDYLSERRSRAIKERLLSWPLGKALIFSPSQISIEI
;
A
#
# COMPACT_ATOMS: atom_id res chain seq x y z
N MET A 1 30.70 -20.92 -26.45
CA MET A 1 30.37 -20.94 -25.01
C MET A 1 28.95 -20.41 -24.84
N ARG A 2 27.97 -21.30 -24.66
CA ARG A 2 26.57 -20.92 -24.42
C ARG A 2 26.38 -20.79 -22.91
N GLY A 3 26.26 -19.56 -22.43
CA GLY A 3 25.87 -19.29 -21.05
C GLY A 3 24.42 -19.69 -20.86
N VAL A 4 24.20 -20.79 -20.16
CA VAL A 4 22.89 -21.18 -19.64
C VAL A 4 22.51 -20.14 -18.59
N PHE A 5 21.71 -19.15 -18.98
CA PHE A 5 20.99 -18.35 -18.00
C PHE A 5 19.98 -19.28 -17.33
N SER A 6 20.40 -19.84 -16.20
CA SER A 6 19.51 -20.52 -15.27
C SER A 6 18.54 -19.46 -14.75
N VAL A 7 17.38 -19.38 -15.40
CA VAL A 7 16.23 -18.65 -14.88
C VAL A 7 15.77 -19.47 -13.67
N PHE A 8 16.29 -19.12 -12.49
CA PHE A 8 15.68 -19.49 -11.22
C PHE A 8 14.33 -18.77 -11.16
N LEU A 9 13.33 -19.32 -11.85
CA LEU A 9 11.94 -19.17 -11.49
C LEU A 9 11.79 -19.86 -10.13
N LEU A 10 12.07 -19.11 -9.07
CA LEU A 10 11.46 -19.40 -7.78
C LEU A 10 9.97 -19.52 -8.06
N GLN A 11 9.49 -20.74 -8.00
CA GLN A 11 8.08 -21.08 -7.99
C GLN A 11 7.53 -20.51 -6.67
N MET A 12 7.35 -19.19 -6.62
CA MET A 12 6.53 -18.56 -5.61
C MET A 12 5.13 -19.05 -5.92
N ASP A 13 4.60 -19.92 -5.07
CA ASP A 13 3.16 -20.20 -5.09
C ASP A 13 2.45 -18.86 -4.95
N ILE A 14 1.89 -18.38 -6.06
CA ILE A 14 1.15 -17.12 -6.10
C ILE A 14 -0.14 -17.37 -5.35
N SER A 15 -0.12 -17.07 -4.05
CA SER A 15 -1.31 -17.04 -3.23
C SER A 15 -2.02 -15.69 -3.40
N TRP A 16 -3.34 -15.74 -3.45
CA TRP A 16 -4.20 -14.58 -3.61
C TRP A 16 -4.97 -14.33 -2.32
N THR A 17 -5.20 -13.05 -2.04
CA THR A 17 -6.11 -12.58 -0.99
C THR A 17 -6.97 -11.46 -1.54
N SER A 18 -7.88 -10.91 -0.74
CA SER A 18 -8.71 -9.78 -1.12
C SER A 18 -8.34 -8.52 -0.32
N LEU A 19 -8.62 -7.34 -0.88
CA LEU A 19 -8.51 -6.09 -0.11
C LEU A 19 -9.39 -6.10 1.14
N GLY A 20 -10.57 -6.75 1.08
CA GLY A 20 -11.44 -6.93 2.24
C GLY A 20 -10.77 -7.70 3.36
N ASN A 21 -10.10 -8.82 3.04
CA ASN A 21 -9.37 -9.60 4.04
C ASN A 21 -8.24 -8.77 4.69
N LEU A 22 -7.49 -8.00 3.89
CA LEU A 22 -6.45 -7.11 4.41
C LEU A 22 -7.02 -5.95 5.23
N PHE A 23 -8.21 -5.47 4.87
CA PHE A 23 -8.92 -4.43 5.61
C PHE A 23 -9.41 -4.91 6.97
N ASP A 24 -9.80 -6.17 7.10
CA ASP A 24 -10.32 -6.71 8.36
C ASP A 24 -9.22 -7.01 9.39
N ILE A 25 -7.94 -7.02 8.97
CA ILE A 25 -6.80 -7.13 9.89
C ILE A 25 -6.88 -5.99 10.92
N PRO A 26 -6.96 -6.30 12.23
CA PRO A 26 -7.04 -5.27 13.26
C PRO A 26 -5.76 -4.44 13.30
N THR A 27 -5.89 -3.16 13.63
CA THR A 27 -4.76 -2.25 13.83
C THR A 27 -5.00 -1.43 15.10
N SER A 28 -3.97 -1.30 15.93
CA SER A 28 -3.97 -0.42 17.10
C SER A 28 -3.56 1.01 16.76
N ASP A 29 -3.13 1.26 15.52
CA ASP A 29 -2.73 2.59 15.07
C ASP A 29 -3.99 3.44 14.78
N ALA A 30 -4.15 4.54 15.53
CA ALA A 30 -5.26 5.48 15.38
C ALA A 30 -5.31 6.16 14.00
N PHE A 31 -4.14 6.44 13.40
CA PHE A 31 -4.06 6.96 12.03
C PHE A 31 -4.59 5.92 11.05
N LEU A 32 -4.12 4.67 11.12
CA LEU A 32 -4.58 3.60 10.22
C LEU A 32 -6.08 3.30 10.39
N THR A 33 -6.58 3.40 11.63
CA THR A 33 -8.03 3.32 11.90
C THR A 33 -8.80 4.44 11.19
N THR A 34 -8.25 5.66 11.16
CA THR A 34 -8.83 6.77 10.40
C THR A 34 -8.73 6.53 8.89
N VAL A 35 -7.63 5.96 8.41
CA VAL A 35 -7.46 5.58 7.00
C VAL A 35 -8.52 4.55 6.58
N LYS A 36 -8.86 3.57 7.43
CA LYS A 36 -9.96 2.63 7.15
C LYS A 36 -11.29 3.35 6.89
N LYS A 37 -11.60 4.40 7.65
CA LYS A 37 -12.80 5.22 7.42
C LYS A 37 -12.74 5.93 6.06
N ILE A 38 -11.59 6.51 5.71
CA ILE A 38 -11.39 7.14 4.40
C ILE A 38 -11.65 6.15 3.27
N ILE A 39 -11.15 4.91 3.39
CA ILE A 39 -11.35 3.85 2.39
C ILE A 39 -12.84 3.54 2.25
N LEU A 40 -13.55 3.29 3.38
CA LEU A 40 -15.00 3.04 3.37
C LEU A 40 -15.78 4.16 2.68
N ASP A 41 -15.39 5.41 2.90
CA ASP A 41 -16.08 6.59 2.36
C ASP A 41 -15.73 6.93 0.90
N SER A 42 -14.68 6.34 0.33
CA SER A 42 -14.15 6.77 -0.98
C SER A 42 -14.04 5.67 -2.02
N PHE A 43 -14.10 4.39 -1.62
CA PHE A 43 -13.94 3.29 -2.54
C PHE A 43 -15.30 2.91 -3.15
N PRO A 44 -15.32 2.48 -4.43
CA PRO A 44 -16.55 2.07 -5.10
C PRO A 44 -17.06 0.73 -4.56
N ASP A 45 -18.33 0.42 -4.77
CA ASP A 45 -18.91 -0.87 -4.40
C ASP A 45 -18.10 -2.06 -4.98
N GLY A 46 -18.03 -3.15 -4.22
CA GLY A 46 -17.28 -4.35 -4.60
C GLY A 46 -15.77 -4.28 -4.36
N TRP A 47 -15.21 -3.17 -3.89
CA TRP A 47 -13.76 -3.04 -3.66
C TRP A 47 -13.17 -4.09 -2.71
N ARG A 48 -13.98 -4.61 -1.78
CA ARG A 48 -13.56 -5.64 -0.82
C ARG A 48 -13.19 -6.96 -1.51
N GLU A 49 -13.70 -7.22 -2.70
CA GLU A 49 -13.47 -8.44 -3.48
C GLU A 49 -12.24 -8.35 -4.39
N TRP A 50 -11.65 -7.15 -4.53
CA TRP A 50 -10.47 -6.95 -5.38
C TRP A 50 -9.33 -7.83 -4.91
N ARG A 51 -8.82 -8.64 -5.83
CA ARG A 51 -7.76 -9.61 -5.58
C ARG A 51 -6.41 -8.92 -5.57
N VAL A 52 -5.59 -9.31 -4.60
CA VAL A 52 -4.21 -8.88 -4.48
C VAL A 52 -3.34 -10.08 -4.14
N ILE A 53 -2.08 -10.04 -4.56
CA ILE A 53 -1.12 -11.11 -4.27
C ILE A 53 -0.82 -11.09 -2.78
N SER A 54 -0.89 -12.22 -2.09
CA SER A 54 -0.69 -12.28 -0.62
C SER A 54 0.70 -11.85 -0.19
N SER A 55 1.72 -12.03 -1.05
CA SER A 55 3.09 -11.57 -0.81
C SER A 55 3.21 -10.04 -0.70
N VAL A 56 2.12 -9.29 -1.00
CA VAL A 56 2.00 -7.85 -0.76
C VAL A 56 2.34 -7.49 0.69
N ALA A 57 2.00 -8.35 1.65
CA ALA A 57 2.26 -8.11 3.05
C ALA A 57 3.77 -8.15 3.38
N GLU A 58 4.53 -8.93 2.62
CA GLU A 58 5.90 -9.32 2.96
C GLU A 58 6.95 -8.47 2.23
N PHE A 59 6.64 -7.91 1.06
CA PHE A 59 7.65 -7.13 0.33
C PHE A 59 8.01 -5.82 1.06
N SER A 60 9.28 -5.45 0.95
CA SER A 60 9.82 -4.21 1.48
C SER A 60 10.22 -3.30 0.34
N ILE A 61 9.83 -2.02 0.43
CA ILE A 61 10.19 -1.02 -0.58
C ILE A 61 11.53 -0.38 -0.19
N PRO A 62 12.53 -0.41 -1.09
CA PRO A 62 13.81 0.28 -0.89
C PRO A 62 13.63 1.75 -0.51
N PRO A 63 14.39 2.29 0.46
CA PRO A 63 14.23 3.68 0.92
C PRO A 63 14.25 4.73 -0.20
N ASN A 64 15.08 4.54 -1.21
CA ASN A 64 15.18 5.41 -2.39
C ASN A 64 13.93 5.41 -3.30
N GLN A 65 13.05 4.42 -3.17
CA GLN A 65 11.81 4.29 -3.94
C GLN A 65 10.56 4.73 -3.16
N ARG A 66 10.60 4.75 -1.82
CA ARG A 66 9.45 5.10 -0.96
C ARG A 66 8.82 6.45 -1.30
N ASN A 67 9.62 7.44 -1.66
CA ASN A 67 9.12 8.78 -2.01
C ASN A 67 8.28 8.78 -3.30
N LYS A 68 8.55 7.85 -4.23
CA LYS A 68 7.89 7.75 -5.53
C LYS A 68 6.54 7.02 -5.46
N VAL A 69 6.31 6.29 -4.38
CA VAL A 69 5.08 5.52 -4.16
C VAL A 69 3.87 6.44 -4.09
N ARG A 70 2.81 6.06 -4.78
CA ARG A 70 1.48 6.69 -4.71
C ARG A 70 0.44 5.65 -4.31
N PHE A 71 -0.48 6.08 -3.46
CA PHE A 71 -1.52 5.23 -2.89
C PHE A 71 -2.87 5.58 -3.51
N ALA A 72 -3.71 4.58 -3.71
CA ALA A 72 -5.10 4.71 -4.14
C ALA A 72 -5.99 5.24 -2.99
N ILE A 73 -5.51 6.22 -2.23
CA ILE A 73 -6.22 6.84 -1.11
C ILE A 73 -6.13 8.36 -1.30
N PRO A 74 -7.23 9.13 -1.12
CA PRO A 74 -7.20 10.57 -1.29
C PRO A 74 -6.16 11.27 -0.39
N SER A 75 -5.09 11.81 -1.01
CA SER A 75 -3.95 12.43 -0.31
C SER A 75 -4.35 13.55 0.65
N VAL A 76 -5.31 14.39 0.28
CA VAL A 76 -5.79 15.49 1.13
C VAL A 76 -6.44 14.95 2.41
N ARG A 77 -7.21 13.86 2.30
CA ARG A 77 -7.82 13.21 3.48
C ARG A 77 -6.77 12.52 4.35
N LEU A 78 -5.75 11.91 3.76
CA LEU A 78 -4.63 11.33 4.50
C LEU A 78 -3.87 12.37 5.33
N VAL A 79 -3.59 13.54 4.73
CA VAL A 79 -2.91 14.64 5.43
C VAL A 79 -3.75 15.12 6.60
N LYS A 80 -5.04 15.39 6.39
CA LYS A 80 -5.95 15.81 7.47
C LYS A 80 -6.12 14.75 8.56
N ALA A 81 -6.07 13.46 8.21
CA ALA A 81 -6.11 12.37 9.18
C ALA A 81 -4.83 12.26 10.02
N HIS A 82 -3.69 12.65 9.47
CA HIS A 82 -2.41 12.66 10.19
C HIS A 82 -2.22 13.94 11.02
N GLU A 83 -2.59 15.09 10.45
CA GLU A 83 -2.35 16.44 11.00
C GLU A 83 -3.50 17.38 10.60
N PRO A 84 -4.60 17.43 11.37
CA PRO A 84 -5.81 18.16 10.97
C PRO A 84 -5.63 19.69 10.92
N ALA A 85 -4.63 20.23 11.63
CA ALA A 85 -4.38 21.66 11.76
C ALA A 85 -3.36 22.22 10.73
N LEU A 86 -2.91 21.41 9.77
CA LEU A 86 -1.91 21.85 8.80
C LEU A 86 -2.52 22.31 7.48
N ASP A 87 -2.24 23.56 7.12
CA ASP A 87 -2.50 24.10 5.78
C ASP A 87 -1.37 23.77 4.78
N TYR A 88 -0.21 23.33 5.29
CA TYR A 88 0.95 22.97 4.48
C TYR A 88 1.61 21.67 4.96
N LEU A 89 1.99 20.82 3.98
CA LEU A 89 2.66 19.55 4.22
C LEU A 89 4.14 19.64 3.83
N SER A 90 5.03 19.57 4.82
CA SER A 90 6.46 19.44 4.55
C SER A 90 6.79 18.06 4.00
N GLU A 91 7.89 17.97 3.24
CA GLU A 91 8.34 16.68 2.68
C GLU A 91 8.56 15.63 3.78
N ARG A 92 9.15 16.03 4.92
CA ARG A 92 9.35 15.15 6.08
C ARG A 92 8.04 14.53 6.58
N ARG A 93 6.97 15.33 6.69
CA ARG A 93 5.66 14.83 7.12
C ARG A 93 5.01 13.94 6.07
N SER A 94 5.12 14.32 4.79
CA SER A 94 4.67 13.48 3.68
C SER A 94 5.33 12.09 3.72
N ARG A 95 6.65 12.03 3.96
CA ARG A 95 7.39 10.77 4.12
C ARG A 95 6.87 9.95 5.30
N ALA A 96 6.64 10.56 6.45
CA ALA A 96 6.11 9.87 7.64
C ALA A 96 4.74 9.22 7.38
N ILE A 97 3.83 9.90 6.66
CA ILE A 97 2.55 9.32 6.24
C ILE A 97 2.78 8.07 5.38
N LYS A 98 3.66 8.17 4.38
CA LYS A 98 3.96 7.03 3.50
C LYS A 98 4.58 5.87 4.27
N GLU A 99 5.50 6.12 5.19
CA GLU A 99 6.14 5.08 6.00
C GLU A 99 5.13 4.31 6.85
N ARG A 100 4.14 5.00 7.44
CA ARG A 100 3.05 4.37 8.19
C ARG A 100 2.12 3.55 7.29
N LEU A 101 1.86 4.01 6.08
CA LEU A 101 1.09 3.21 5.11
C LEU A 101 1.88 1.97 4.66
N LEU A 102 3.19 2.11 4.47
CA LEU A 102 4.07 1.01 4.05
C LEU A 102 4.34 -0.02 5.16
N SER A 103 4.13 0.31 6.43
CA SER A 103 4.18 -0.69 7.51
C SER A 103 2.92 -1.54 7.61
N TRP A 104 1.87 -1.20 6.86
CA TRP A 104 0.57 -1.86 6.91
C TRP A 104 0.29 -2.67 5.64
N PRO A 105 -0.09 -3.96 5.72
CA PRO A 105 -0.36 -4.79 4.54
C PRO A 105 -1.39 -4.19 3.57
N LEU A 106 -2.49 -3.62 4.07
CA LEU A 106 -3.47 -2.97 3.21
C LEU A 106 -2.87 -1.72 2.54
N GLY A 107 -2.07 -0.92 3.25
CA GLY A 107 -1.42 0.24 2.68
C GLY A 107 -0.50 -0.12 1.51
N LYS A 108 0.25 -1.23 1.61
CA LYS A 108 1.05 -1.76 0.49
C LYS A 108 0.19 -2.23 -0.68
N ALA A 109 -0.96 -2.86 -0.41
CA ALA A 109 -1.89 -3.33 -1.44
C ALA A 109 -2.54 -2.20 -2.24
N LEU A 110 -2.58 -0.99 -1.67
CA LEU A 110 -3.16 0.19 -2.31
C LEU A 110 -2.14 1.01 -3.11
N ILE A 111 -0.94 0.49 -3.36
CA ILE A 111 0.04 1.18 -4.21
C ILE A 111 -0.35 1.01 -5.68
N PHE A 112 -0.58 2.12 -6.39
CA PHE A 112 -0.90 2.10 -7.84
C PHE A 112 0.24 2.65 -8.71
N SER A 113 1.27 3.24 -8.11
CA SER A 113 2.41 3.78 -8.84
C SER A 113 3.67 3.80 -7.96
N PRO A 114 4.85 3.58 -8.56
CA PRO A 114 5.11 3.23 -9.97
C PRO A 114 4.63 1.81 -10.32
N SER A 115 4.40 1.52 -11.61
CA SER A 115 3.84 0.24 -12.07
C SER A 115 4.67 -0.97 -11.64
N GLN A 116 5.99 -0.79 -11.50
CA GLN A 116 6.94 -1.78 -11.00
C GLN A 116 6.70 -2.21 -9.54
N ILE A 117 5.96 -1.41 -8.78
CA ILE A 117 5.66 -1.61 -7.35
C ILE A 117 4.15 -1.84 -7.16
N SER A 118 3.31 -1.33 -8.05
CA SER A 118 1.89 -1.70 -8.03
C SER A 118 1.73 -3.15 -8.44
N ILE A 119 0.82 -3.85 -7.77
CA ILE A 119 0.39 -5.16 -8.21
C ILE A 119 -0.38 -4.95 -9.52
N GLU A 120 0.15 -5.48 -10.63
CA GLU A 120 -0.67 -5.70 -11.83
C GLU A 120 -1.73 -6.74 -11.43
N ILE A 121 -2.99 -6.27 -11.33
CA ILE A 121 -4.17 -7.13 -11.14
C ILE A 121 -4.54 -7.74 -12.48
#